data_AF-A0A8J7UQV5-F1
#
_entry.id   AF-A0A8J7UQV5-F1
#
_cell.length_a   1.000
_cell.length_b   1.000
_cell.length_c   1.000
_cell.angle_alpha   90.00
_cell.angle_beta   90.00
_cell.angle_gamma   90.00
#
_symmetry.space_group_name_H-M   'P 1'
#
loop_
_entity.id
_entity.type
_entity.pdbx_description
1 polymer ?
#
loop_
_entity_poly.entity_id
_entity_poly.type
_entity_poly.pdbx_seq_one_letter_code
_entity_poly.pdbx_strand_id
1 'polypeptide(L)'
;MFAQTWRRVRLIHILMSTRNQQSDRERTTAASETNELAPSFLDEEHDASWSANLEQERYADDRETLIEHALAAINQTEPDYHVNLVTHPNHGTPEEYLEAPIHDHYPDAETSVVDQCGCGGYVYRVQQ
;
A
#
# COMPACT_ATOMS: atom_id res chain seq x y z
N MET A 1 10.25 -15.48 24.33
CA MET A 1 9.04 -14.68 24.64
C MET A 1 9.36 -13.23 24.38
N PHE A 2 9.25 -12.77 23.13
CA PHE A 2 9.19 -11.35 22.82
C PHE A 2 7.85 -11.12 22.15
N ALA A 3 6.88 -10.73 22.98
CA ALA A 3 5.55 -10.38 22.54
C ALA A 3 5.63 -9.04 21.81
N GLN A 4 5.28 -9.09 20.53
CA GLN A 4 4.79 -8.03 19.65
C GLN A 4 4.47 -6.71 20.39
N THR A 5 5.26 -5.66 20.15
CA THR A 5 4.90 -4.31 20.59
C THR A 5 5.18 -3.29 19.49
N TRP A 6 4.58 -3.48 18.32
CA TRP A 6 4.42 -2.42 17.32
C TRP A 6 2.95 -2.31 16.87
N ARG A 7 1.97 -2.65 17.73
CA ARG A 7 0.59 -2.18 17.55
C ARG A 7 0.49 -0.76 18.12
N ARG A 8 0.80 0.23 17.28
CA ARG A 8 0.41 1.67 17.30
C ARG A 8 1.57 2.58 16.87
N VAL A 9 1.68 2.82 15.58
CA VAL A 9 2.20 4.09 15.06
C VAL A 9 1.19 4.62 14.04
N ARG A 10 0.17 5.36 14.51
CA ARG A 10 -0.47 6.38 13.68
C ARG A 10 0.52 7.53 13.57
N LEU A 11 1.24 7.66 12.47
CA LEU A 11 1.94 8.91 12.13
C LEU A 11 2.28 8.98 10.64
N ILE A 12 1.25 9.04 9.79
CA ILE A 12 1.36 9.86 8.58
C ILE A 12 1.18 11.30 9.07
N HIS A 13 2.29 12.02 9.21
CA HIS A 13 2.31 13.40 9.68
C HIS A 13 1.86 14.34 8.55
N ILE A 14 0.55 14.41 8.29
CA ILE A 14 -0.04 15.42 7.40
C ILE A 14 -0.04 16.75 8.16
N LEU A 15 1.05 17.50 7.99
CA LEU A 15 1.18 18.87 8.46
C LEU A 15 0.51 19.81 7.46
N MET A 16 -0.75 20.23 7.68
CA MET A 16 -1.23 21.54 7.20
C MET A 16 -2.25 22.17 8.15
N SER A 17 -1.70 23.09 8.94
CA SER A 17 -2.20 24.43 9.31
C SER A 17 -3.72 24.65 9.49
N THR A 18 -4.03 25.13 10.69
CA THR A 18 -5.30 25.60 11.19
C THR A 18 -5.96 26.74 10.38
N ARG A 19 -7.29 26.63 10.21
CA ARG A 19 -8.33 27.68 10.40
C ARG A 19 -8.37 28.85 9.40
N ASN A 20 -9.47 28.99 8.64
CA ASN A 20 -10.46 30.10 8.77
C ASN A 20 -11.57 30.03 7.69
N GLN A 21 -12.75 30.56 8.06
CA GLN A 21 -14.05 30.53 7.39
C GLN A 21 -14.20 31.31 6.07
N GLN A 22 -15.21 30.88 5.28
CA GLN A 22 -16.15 31.64 4.44
C GLN A 22 -15.61 32.56 3.32
N SER A 23 -16.03 32.34 2.06
CA SER A 23 -17.05 33.17 1.40
C SER A 23 -17.28 32.75 -0.07
N ASP A 24 -18.47 33.09 -0.55
CA ASP A 24 -19.11 32.82 -1.84
C ASP A 24 -18.33 33.22 -3.11
N ARG A 25 -18.63 32.46 -4.19
CA ARG A 25 -18.68 32.80 -5.63
C ARG A 25 -17.42 33.40 -6.29
N GLU A 26 -16.87 32.68 -7.28
CA GLU A 26 -16.89 33.03 -8.72
C GLU A 26 -15.91 32.17 -9.54
N ARG A 27 -16.47 31.47 -10.54
CA ARG A 27 -15.92 31.02 -11.83
C ARG A 27 -14.45 31.37 -12.15
N THR A 28 -13.59 30.34 -12.31
CA THR A 28 -12.83 30.02 -13.56
C THR A 28 -11.91 28.82 -13.32
N THR A 29 -11.89 27.93 -14.32
CA THR A 29 -11.11 26.70 -14.49
C THR A 29 -9.60 26.84 -14.25
N ALA A 30 -9.01 25.91 -13.51
CA ALA A 30 -7.87 25.05 -13.91
C ALA A 30 -7.26 24.34 -12.70
N ALA A 31 -6.84 23.09 -12.91
CA ALA A 31 -6.26 22.14 -11.96
C ALA A 31 -7.25 21.61 -10.91
N SER A 32 -7.93 20.49 -11.25
CA SER A 32 -8.30 19.52 -10.22
C SER A 32 -7.01 19.11 -9.53
N GLU A 33 -6.71 19.71 -8.38
CA GLU A 33 -5.91 19.07 -7.36
C GLU A 33 -6.71 17.84 -6.90
N THR A 34 -6.56 16.73 -7.61
CA THR A 34 -6.97 15.43 -7.08
C THR A 34 -6.05 15.18 -5.89
N ASN A 35 -6.54 15.53 -4.70
CA ASN A 35 -6.08 14.92 -3.47
C ASN A 35 -6.41 13.41 -3.60
N GLU A 36 -5.48 12.67 -4.21
CA GLU A 36 -5.57 11.23 -4.47
C GLU A 36 -5.53 10.51 -3.12
N LEU A 37 -6.70 10.39 -2.48
CA LEU A 37 -6.87 9.69 -1.22
C LEU A 37 -6.14 8.34 -1.26
N ALA A 38 -5.57 7.97 -0.11
CA ALA A 38 -4.99 6.65 0.08
C ALA A 38 -6.03 5.57 -0.29
N PRO A 39 -5.60 4.43 -0.86
CA PRO A 39 -6.52 3.38 -1.25
C PRO A 39 -7.27 2.83 -0.02
N SER A 40 -8.57 2.58 -0.18
CA SER A 40 -9.45 2.21 0.94
C SER A 40 -9.07 0.93 1.67
N PHE A 41 -8.35 0.02 1.00
CA PHE A 41 -7.90 -1.23 1.64
C PHE A 41 -6.89 -0.99 2.78
N LEU A 42 -6.33 0.21 2.89
CA LEU A 42 -5.42 0.61 3.97
C LEU A 42 -6.14 1.11 5.22
N ASP A 43 -7.46 1.34 5.16
CA ASP A 43 -8.22 1.94 6.25
C ASP A 43 -8.67 0.91 7.31
N GLU A 44 -8.56 -0.39 7.01
CA GLU A 44 -9.05 -1.49 7.85
C GLU A 44 -7.97 -2.51 8.17
N GLU A 45 -8.08 -3.15 9.35
CA GLU A 45 -7.29 -4.32 9.71
C GLU A 45 -7.98 -5.56 9.12
N HIS A 46 -7.21 -6.51 8.58
CA HIS A 46 -7.70 -7.71 7.92
C HIS A 46 -7.42 -8.94 8.78
N ASP A 47 -8.49 -9.58 9.26
CA ASP A 47 -8.50 -10.82 10.03
C ASP A 47 -8.85 -12.05 9.17
N ALA A 48 -8.56 -11.96 7.86
CA ALA A 48 -8.66 -13.04 6.88
C ALA A 48 -7.62 -12.82 5.77
N SER A 49 -7.27 -13.87 5.01
CA SER A 49 -6.40 -13.70 3.85
C SER A 49 -7.09 -12.92 2.73
N TRP A 50 -6.36 -11.99 2.11
CA TRP A 50 -6.94 -11.01 1.19
C TRP A 50 -5.93 -10.59 0.10
N SER A 51 -6.36 -9.73 -0.82
CA SER A 51 -5.53 -9.21 -1.91
C SER A 51 -5.52 -7.68 -1.91
N ALA A 52 -4.34 -7.09 -1.89
CA ALA A 52 -4.14 -5.65 -2.09
C ALA A 52 -3.99 -5.38 -3.59
N ASN A 53 -4.89 -4.57 -4.14
CA ASN A 53 -4.81 -4.19 -5.55
C ASN A 53 -3.83 -3.01 -5.74
N LEU A 54 -2.63 -3.33 -6.25
CA LEU A 54 -1.56 -2.41 -6.62
C LEU A 54 -1.36 -2.37 -8.15
N GLU A 55 -2.38 -2.76 -8.92
CA GLU A 55 -2.34 -2.86 -10.39
C GLU A 55 -2.83 -1.59 -11.10
N GLN A 56 -3.30 -0.60 -10.34
CA GLN A 56 -3.88 0.63 -10.90
C GLN A 56 -2.80 1.54 -11.49
N GLU A 57 -3.20 2.36 -12.47
CA GLU A 57 -2.33 3.32 -13.16
C GLU A 57 -1.55 4.27 -12.25
N ARG A 58 -2.07 4.58 -11.06
CA ARG A 58 -1.35 5.39 -10.06
C ARG A 58 -0.01 4.77 -9.63
N TYR A 59 0.13 3.46 -9.77
CA TYR A 59 1.36 2.74 -9.46
C TYR A 59 2.21 2.48 -10.70
N ALA A 60 1.71 2.70 -11.92
CA ALA A 60 2.37 2.28 -13.15
C ALA A 60 3.79 2.86 -13.30
N ASP A 61 3.96 4.12 -12.91
CA ASP A 61 5.22 4.85 -13.00
C ASP A 61 5.76 5.30 -11.63
N ASP A 62 5.08 4.91 -10.54
CA ASP A 62 5.46 5.27 -9.16
C ASP A 62 5.68 4.01 -8.31
N ARG A 63 6.92 3.53 -8.37
CA ARG A 63 7.36 2.36 -7.61
C ARG A 63 7.48 2.62 -6.12
N GLU A 64 7.82 3.85 -5.73
CA GLU A 64 8.00 4.20 -4.32
C GLU A 64 6.65 4.14 -3.60
N THR A 65 5.61 4.75 -4.16
CA THR A 65 4.24 4.67 -3.63
C THR A 65 3.71 3.23 -3.64
N LEU A 66 4.05 2.42 -4.65
CA LEU A 66 3.69 0.99 -4.67
C LEU A 66 4.30 0.27 -3.46
N ILE A 67 5.61 0.44 -3.22
CA ILE A 67 6.32 -0.20 -2.10
C ILE A 67 5.73 0.28 -0.77
N GLU A 68 5.48 1.57 -0.59
CA GLU A 68 4.86 2.12 0.62
C GLU A 68 3.51 1.47 0.91
N HIS A 69 2.62 1.40 -0.09
CA HIS A 69 1.30 0.81 0.08
C HIS A 69 1.35 -0.72 0.24
N ALA A 70 2.35 -1.40 -0.34
CA ALA A 70 2.57 -2.82 -0.11
C ALA A 70 2.95 -3.11 1.35
N LEU A 71 3.89 -2.35 1.91
CA LEU A 71 4.27 -2.46 3.32
C LEU A 71 3.09 -2.14 4.25
N ALA A 72 2.32 -1.11 3.91
CA ALA A 72 1.11 -0.78 4.66
C ALA A 72 0.07 -1.92 4.59
N ALA A 73 -0.12 -2.57 3.45
CA ALA A 73 -1.01 -3.73 3.32
C ALA A 73 -0.56 -4.92 4.20
N ILE A 74 0.75 -5.19 4.26
CA ILE A 74 1.29 -6.23 5.15
C ILE A 74 1.01 -5.86 6.61
N ASN A 75 1.28 -4.61 7.02
CA ASN A 75 0.99 -4.13 8.37
C ASN A 75 -0.49 -4.27 8.78
N GLN A 76 -1.42 -4.14 7.83
CA GLN A 76 -2.85 -4.27 8.08
C GLN A 76 -3.33 -5.73 8.12
N THR A 77 -2.44 -6.71 7.90
CA THR A 77 -2.78 -8.14 7.89
C THR A 77 -2.44 -8.78 9.24
N GLU A 78 -3.38 -9.49 9.85
CA GLU A 78 -3.12 -10.26 11.07
C GLU A 78 -2.13 -11.42 10.82
N PRO A 79 -1.23 -11.78 11.77
CA PRO A 79 -0.10 -12.70 11.54
C PRO A 79 -0.46 -14.11 11.03
N ASP A 80 -1.68 -14.60 11.28
CA ASP A 80 -2.11 -15.93 10.82
C ASP A 80 -2.61 -15.94 9.36
N TYR A 81 -2.64 -14.78 8.70
CA TYR A 81 -3.13 -14.62 7.34
C TYR A 81 -2.05 -14.09 6.39
N HIS A 82 -2.29 -14.27 5.09
CA HIS A 82 -1.44 -13.72 4.06
C HIS A 82 -2.16 -12.61 3.30
N VAL A 83 -1.37 -11.69 2.76
CA VAL A 83 -1.82 -10.73 1.76
C VAL A 83 -1.20 -11.08 0.41
N ASN A 84 -2.01 -11.05 -0.64
CA ASN A 84 -1.53 -11.12 -2.01
C ASN A 84 -1.41 -9.69 -2.56
N LEU A 85 -0.19 -9.26 -2.86
CA LEU A 85 0.10 -7.98 -3.52
C LEU A 85 -0.04 -8.17 -5.02
N VAL A 86 -1.09 -7.59 -5.62
CA VAL A 86 -1.34 -7.68 -7.07
C VAL A 86 -0.71 -6.48 -7.75
N THR A 87 0.37 -6.68 -8.50
CA THR A 87 1.28 -5.61 -8.91
C THR A 87 1.11 -5.21 -10.38
N HIS A 88 1.35 -3.93 -10.68
CA HIS A 88 1.32 -3.41 -12.05
C HIS A 88 2.46 -4.01 -12.93
N PRO A 89 2.20 -4.40 -14.19
CA PRO A 89 3.18 -5.04 -15.08
C PRO A 89 4.45 -4.21 -15.37
N ASN A 90 4.35 -2.87 -15.37
CA ASN A 90 5.48 -1.98 -15.66
C ASN A 90 6.71 -2.17 -14.77
N HIS A 91 6.57 -2.75 -13.57
CA HIS A 91 7.69 -2.92 -12.65
C HIS A 91 8.45 -4.23 -12.81
N GLY A 92 7.95 -5.16 -13.63
CA GLY A 92 8.57 -6.49 -13.77
C GLY A 92 8.30 -7.39 -12.57
N THR A 93 9.24 -8.30 -12.28
CA THR A 93 9.10 -9.30 -11.22
C THR A 93 9.13 -8.64 -9.84
N PRO A 94 8.15 -8.90 -8.95
CA PRO A 94 8.05 -8.26 -7.64
C PRO A 94 9.24 -8.51 -6.72
N GLU A 95 9.88 -9.68 -6.79
CA GLU A 95 11.06 -10.01 -5.98
C GLU A 95 12.18 -8.96 -6.13
N GLU A 96 12.37 -8.42 -7.34
CA GLU A 96 13.43 -7.45 -7.63
C GLU A 96 13.28 -6.11 -6.89
N TYR A 97 12.07 -5.77 -6.42
CA TYR A 97 11.80 -4.48 -5.79
C TYR A 97 11.01 -4.53 -4.48
N LEU A 98 10.36 -5.65 -4.14
CA LEU A 98 9.61 -5.82 -2.89
C LEU A 98 10.35 -6.68 -1.88
N GLU A 99 11.20 -7.62 -2.31
CA GLU A 99 11.80 -8.58 -1.39
C GLU A 99 12.65 -7.89 -0.31
N ALA A 100 13.58 -7.01 -0.71
CA ALA A 100 14.44 -6.32 0.25
C ALA A 100 13.66 -5.37 1.19
N PRO A 101 12.76 -4.48 0.71
CA PRO A 101 11.95 -3.65 1.61
C PRO A 101 11.08 -4.44 2.60
N ILE A 102 10.50 -5.56 2.15
CA ILE A 102 9.68 -6.42 3.01
C ILE A 102 10.53 -7.04 4.11
N HIS A 103 11.66 -7.66 3.79
CA HIS A 103 12.50 -8.30 4.80
C HIS A 103 13.21 -7.32 5.73
N ASP A 104 13.41 -6.06 5.31
CA ASP A 104 13.90 -5.00 6.19
C ASP A 104 12.89 -4.66 7.30
N HIS A 105 11.59 -4.67 6.99
CA HIS A 105 10.51 -4.38 7.94
C HIS A 105 10.00 -5.62 8.68
N TYR A 106 10.01 -6.76 8.00
CA TYR A 106 9.43 -8.03 8.42
C TYR A 106 10.42 -9.17 8.14
N PRO A 107 11.47 -9.30 8.97
CA PRO A 107 12.59 -10.21 8.68
C PRO A 107 12.21 -11.70 8.61
N ASP A 108 11.12 -12.08 9.25
CA ASP A 108 10.60 -13.45 9.31
C ASP A 108 9.49 -13.70 8.27
N ALA A 109 9.17 -12.72 7.42
CA ALA A 109 8.11 -12.87 6.45
C ALA A 109 8.47 -13.86 5.34
N GLU A 110 7.55 -14.75 5.03
CA GLU A 110 7.64 -15.66 3.90
C GLU A 110 7.02 -15.00 2.66
N THR A 111 7.77 -15.00 1.55
CA THR A 111 7.35 -14.34 0.31
C THR A 111 7.41 -15.29 -0.89
N SER A 112 6.47 -15.17 -1.82
CA SER A 112 6.47 -15.97 -3.06
C SER A 112 5.61 -15.37 -4.15
N VAL A 113 6.05 -15.50 -5.41
CA VAL A 113 5.18 -15.30 -6.57
C VAL A 113 4.27 -16.51 -6.72
N VAL A 114 2.96 -16.32 -6.60
CA VAL A 114 1.97 -17.41 -6.64
C VAL A 114 1.16 -17.47 -7.93
N ASP A 115 1.09 -16.36 -8.68
CA ASP A 115 0.39 -16.29 -9.96
C ASP A 115 0.88 -15.10 -10.82
N GLN A 116 0.54 -15.11 -12.11
CA GLN A 116 0.72 -13.99 -13.04
C GLN A 116 -0.61 -13.64 -13.73
N CYS A 117 -1.03 -12.40 -13.60
CA CYS A 117 -2.26 -11.89 -14.21
C CYS A 117 -2.12 -11.76 -15.73
N GLY A 118 -3.24 -11.85 -16.47
CA GLY A 118 -3.25 -11.71 -17.94
C GLY A 118 -2.79 -10.34 -18.47
N CYS A 119 -2.73 -9.32 -17.61
CA CYS A 119 -2.13 -8.01 -17.91
C CYS A 119 -0.59 -8.02 -17.88
N GLY A 120 0.03 -9.12 -17.42
CA GLY A 120 1.47 -9.27 -17.20
C GLY A 120 1.93 -8.94 -15.78
N GLY A 121 1.04 -8.41 -14.92
CA GLY A 121 1.30 -8.16 -13.50
C GLY A 121 1.40 -9.45 -12.69
N TYR A 122 1.94 -9.36 -11.47
CA TYR A 122 2.19 -10.52 -10.61
C TYR A 122 1.35 -10.51 -9.34
N VAL A 123 1.00 -11.70 -8.85
CA VAL A 123 0.44 -11.91 -7.52
C VAL A 123 1.57 -12.37 -6.60
N TYR A 124 2.02 -11.47 -5.72
CA TYR A 124 3.10 -11.72 -4.78
C TYR A 124 2.55 -11.89 -3.36
N ARG A 125 2.64 -13.10 -2.82
CA ARG A 125 2.11 -13.43 -1.50
C ARG A 125 3.14 -13.12 -0.41
N VAL A 126 2.66 -12.54 0.68
CA VAL A 126 3.43 -12.28 1.90
C VAL A 126 2.67 -12.81 3.12
N GLN A 127 3.38 -13.51 4.00
CA GLN A 127 2.87 -13.98 5.30
C GLN A 127 3.94 -13.70 6.38
N GLN A 128 3.53 -13.17 7.54
CA GLN A 128 4.43 -12.80 8.64
C GLN A 128 4.58 -13.89 9.70
#